data_AF-A0A1H0DL60-F1
#
_entry.id   AF-A0A1H0DL60-F1
#
_cell.length_a   1.000
_cell.length_b   1.000
_cell.length_c   1.000
_cell.angle_alpha   90.00
_cell.angle_beta   90.00
_cell.angle_gamma   90.00
#
_symmetry.space_group_name_H-M   'P 1'
#
loop_
_entity.id
_entity.type
_entity.pdbx_description
1 polymer ?
#
loop_
_entity_poly.entity_id
_entity_poly.type
_entity_poly.pdbx_seq_one_letter_code
_entity_poly.pdbx_strand_id
1 'polypeptide(L)'
;MQSSVQRSGPTVRKVRVLLAVLASIANFHSAVAETGTWYPDDSFMQVNVACSRRYVCAPATDILHDPNSRVVTTSPALVWGVCSASDGPADSCNVCLTNPPASACEWHMEQR
;
A
#
# COMPACT_ATOMS: atom_id res chain seq x y z
N MET A 1 -50.22 -73.71 -13.97
CA MET A 1 -49.28 -73.43 -12.86
C MET A 1 -48.44 -72.22 -13.24
N GLN A 2 -48.43 -71.20 -12.37
CA GLN A 2 -47.49 -70.06 -12.21
C GLN A 2 -47.23 -69.15 -13.44
N SER A 3 -47.77 -67.92 -13.50
CA SER A 3 -47.40 -66.67 -12.79
C SER A 3 -46.08 -66.03 -13.21
N SER A 4 -46.17 -64.84 -13.84
CA SER A 4 -45.38 -63.61 -13.59
C SER A 4 -45.62 -62.63 -14.77
N VAL A 5 -46.24 -61.44 -14.68
CA VAL A 5 -46.15 -60.26 -13.79
C VAL A 5 -45.03 -59.27 -14.22
N GLN A 6 -45.49 -58.11 -14.76
CA GLN A 6 -44.96 -56.73 -14.63
C GLN A 6 -43.67 -56.33 -15.38
N ARG A 7 -43.39 -55.05 -15.70
CA ARG A 7 -43.96 -53.74 -15.32
C ARG A 7 -43.53 -52.69 -16.36
N SER A 8 -44.33 -51.65 -16.52
CA SER A 8 -44.08 -50.43 -17.28
C SER A 8 -42.89 -49.62 -16.73
N GLY A 9 -42.01 -49.14 -17.62
CA GLY A 9 -40.90 -48.24 -17.30
C GLY A 9 -41.26 -46.76 -17.53
N PRO A 10 -40.73 -45.82 -16.71
CA PRO A 10 -41.15 -44.42 -16.71
C PRO A 10 -40.39 -43.54 -17.72
N THR A 11 -41.11 -42.53 -18.19
CA THR A 11 -40.70 -41.46 -19.11
C THR A 11 -39.64 -40.55 -18.47
N VAL A 12 -38.45 -40.47 -19.09
CA VAL A 12 -37.36 -39.59 -18.66
C VAL A 12 -37.69 -38.13 -19.01
N ARG A 13 -38.08 -37.33 -17.99
CA ARG A 13 -38.20 -35.87 -18.09
C ARG A 13 -36.82 -35.23 -18.07
N LYS A 14 -36.44 -34.57 -19.16
CA LYS A 14 -35.22 -33.75 -19.28
C LYS A 14 -35.38 -32.47 -18.45
N VAL A 15 -34.71 -32.41 -17.29
CA VAL A 15 -34.60 -31.19 -16.49
C VAL A 15 -33.50 -30.33 -17.11
N ARG A 16 -33.88 -29.21 -17.73
CA ARG A 16 -32.93 -28.17 -18.16
C ARG A 16 -32.56 -27.34 -16.95
N VAL A 17 -31.34 -27.53 -16.45
CA VAL A 17 -30.74 -26.69 -15.41
C VAL A 17 -30.22 -25.42 -16.09
N LEU A 18 -30.91 -24.30 -15.89
CA LEU A 18 -30.43 -22.96 -16.25
C LEU A 18 -29.62 -22.43 -15.06
N LEU A 19 -28.29 -22.60 -15.10
CA LEU A 19 -27.37 -21.88 -14.22
C LEU A 19 -27.21 -20.44 -14.77
N ALA A 20 -27.93 -19.50 -14.19
CA ALA A 20 -27.64 -18.07 -14.34
C ALA A 20 -26.49 -17.73 -13.40
N VAL A 21 -25.27 -17.72 -13.92
CA VAL A 21 -24.08 -17.23 -13.20
C VAL A 21 -24.13 -15.70 -13.24
N LEU A 22 -24.73 -15.10 -12.21
CA LEU A 22 -24.57 -13.68 -11.90
C LEU A 22 -23.16 -13.47 -11.37
N ALA A 23 -22.21 -13.24 -12.28
CA ALA A 23 -20.91 -12.72 -11.95
C ALA A 23 -21.07 -11.27 -11.49
N SER A 24 -21.32 -11.07 -10.19
CA SER A 24 -21.24 -9.77 -9.55
C SER A 24 -19.80 -9.27 -9.66
N ILE A 25 -19.54 -8.43 -10.65
CA ILE A 25 -18.28 -7.71 -10.81
C ILE A 25 -18.21 -6.72 -9.65
N ALA A 26 -17.61 -7.14 -8.54
CA ALA A 26 -17.23 -6.25 -7.48
C ALA A 26 -16.19 -5.28 -8.07
N ASN A 27 -16.59 -4.02 -8.26
CA ASN A 27 -15.70 -2.92 -8.60
C ASN A 27 -14.76 -2.67 -7.41
N PHE A 28 -13.70 -3.45 -7.30
CA PHE A 28 -12.56 -3.09 -6.48
C PHE A 28 -11.92 -1.86 -7.11
N HIS A 29 -12.31 -0.67 -6.66
CA HIS A 29 -11.53 0.54 -6.88
C HIS A 29 -10.27 0.40 -6.04
N SER A 30 -9.29 -0.32 -6.57
CA SER A 30 -7.93 -0.27 -6.03
C SER A 30 -7.47 1.17 -6.16
N ALA A 31 -7.30 1.86 -5.04
CA ALA A 31 -6.61 3.14 -5.03
C ALA A 31 -5.22 2.88 -5.64
N VAL A 32 -4.99 3.43 -6.82
CA VAL A 32 -3.73 3.23 -7.54
C VAL A 32 -2.65 3.93 -6.72
N ALA A 33 -1.69 3.16 -6.22
CA ALA A 33 -0.53 3.71 -5.55
C ALA A 33 0.35 4.43 -6.57
N GLU A 34 0.64 5.69 -6.30
CA GLU A 34 1.50 6.56 -7.09
C GLU A 34 2.86 6.71 -6.42
N THR A 35 3.89 6.93 -7.23
CA THR A 35 5.24 7.16 -6.72
C THR A 35 5.32 8.52 -6.01
N GLY A 36 5.85 8.52 -4.79
CA GLY A 36 6.15 9.72 -4.00
C GLY A 36 7.65 9.99 -3.92
N THR A 37 8.00 10.98 -3.10
CA THR A 37 9.39 11.34 -2.77
C THR A 37 9.62 11.29 -1.27
N TRP A 38 10.79 10.80 -0.87
CA TRP A 38 11.24 10.83 0.51
C TRP A 38 11.82 12.21 0.84
N TYR A 39 11.23 12.88 1.82
CA TYR A 39 11.71 14.16 2.33
C TYR A 39 12.39 13.96 3.70
N PRO A 40 13.62 14.45 3.88
CA PRO A 40 14.27 14.44 5.19
C PRO A 40 13.55 15.42 6.13
N ASP A 41 13.37 15.00 7.38
CA ASP A 41 12.99 15.91 8.46
C ASP A 41 14.18 16.85 8.76
N ASP A 42 13.89 18.10 9.12
CA ASP A 42 14.92 19.11 9.38
C ASP A 42 15.78 18.75 10.60
N SER A 43 15.16 18.07 11.56
CA SER A 43 15.80 17.60 12.79
C SER A 43 16.42 16.21 12.63
N PHE A 44 17.51 15.97 13.36
CA PHE A 44 18.15 14.66 13.49
C PHE A 44 18.70 14.48 14.90
N MET A 45 18.91 13.23 15.30
CA MET A 45 19.50 12.88 16.58
C MET A 45 20.97 12.50 16.39
N GLN A 46 21.86 13.11 17.15
CA GLN A 46 23.29 12.77 17.17
C GLN A 46 23.58 11.68 18.21
N VAL A 47 24.43 10.72 17.85
CA VAL A 47 25.02 9.72 18.74
C VAL A 47 26.51 9.56 18.38
N ASN A 48 27.37 10.33 19.07
CA ASN A 48 28.81 10.38 18.80
C ASN A 48 29.09 10.79 17.33
N VAL A 49 29.74 9.93 16.54
CA VAL A 49 30.03 10.13 15.10
C VAL A 49 28.88 9.70 14.19
N ALA A 50 27.83 9.09 14.74
CA ALA A 50 26.65 8.65 14.02
C ALA A 50 25.48 9.61 14.28
N CYS A 51 24.50 9.59 13.38
CA CYS A 51 23.25 10.30 13.56
C CYS A 51 22.09 9.51 12.98
N SER A 52 20.87 9.84 13.39
CA SER A 52 19.65 9.33 12.76
C SER A 52 18.74 10.45 12.32
N ARG A 53 18.18 10.31 11.13
CA ARG A 53 17.26 11.28 10.53
C ARG A 53 15.97 10.57 10.12
N ARG A 54 14.86 11.22 10.42
CA ARG A 54 13.54 10.75 10.01
C ARG A 54 13.26 11.20 8.58
N TYR A 55 12.63 10.33 7.80
CA TYR A 55 12.17 10.61 6.45
C TYR A 55 10.66 10.40 6.37
N VAL A 56 9.99 11.30 5.67
CA VAL A 56 8.54 11.25 5.42
C VAL A 56 8.31 11.09 3.93
N CYS A 57 7.45 10.16 3.56
CA CYS A 57 7.03 9.97 2.18
C CYS A 57 5.87 10.94 1.89
N ALA A 58 5.95 11.67 0.79
CA ALA A 58 4.89 12.57 0.35
C ALA A 58 4.84 12.64 -1.19
N PRO A 59 3.73 13.14 -1.77
CA PRO A 59 3.65 13.42 -3.20
C PRO A 59 4.81 14.32 -3.67
N ALA A 60 5.28 14.11 -4.89
CA ALA A 60 6.34 14.94 -5.49
C ALA A 60 5.85 16.35 -5.89
N THR A 61 4.54 16.51 -6.01
CA THR A 61 3.86 17.73 -6.42
C THR A 61 2.69 17.98 -5.50
N ASP A 62 2.30 19.25 -5.35
CA ASP A 62 1.07 19.59 -4.64
C ASP A 62 -0.15 18.97 -5.35
N ILE A 63 -1.06 18.40 -4.56
CA ILE A 63 -2.25 17.71 -5.04
C ILE A 63 -3.51 18.34 -4.46
N LEU A 64 -4.42 18.74 -5.35
CA LEU A 64 -5.76 19.16 -4.97
C LEU A 64 -6.63 17.92 -4.74
N HIS A 65 -7.31 17.85 -3.60
CA HIS A 65 -8.15 16.72 -3.25
C HIS A 65 -9.43 17.14 -2.53
N ASP A 66 -10.45 16.29 -2.60
CA ASP A 66 -11.75 16.53 -1.98
C ASP A 66 -11.64 16.54 -0.44
N PRO A 67 -12.43 17.37 0.28
CA PRO A 67 -12.43 17.36 1.75
C PRO A 67 -12.74 16.01 2.39
N ASN A 68 -13.45 15.12 1.68
CA ASN A 68 -13.78 13.76 2.15
C ASN A 68 -12.72 12.72 1.78
N SER A 69 -11.59 13.14 1.23
CA SER A 69 -10.47 12.26 0.91
C SER A 69 -9.29 12.53 1.83
N ARG A 70 -8.40 11.55 1.98
CA ARG A 70 -7.12 11.70 2.68
C ARG A 70 -6.00 11.13 1.84
N VAL A 71 -4.84 11.77 1.95
CA VAL A 71 -3.58 11.24 1.42
C VAL A 71 -3.09 10.16 2.38
N VAL A 72 -2.86 8.96 1.86
CA VAL A 72 -2.21 7.86 2.57
C VAL A 72 -0.84 7.67 1.93
N THR A 73 0.21 7.64 2.75
CA THR A 73 1.60 7.51 2.29
C THR A 73 2.28 6.34 2.95
N THR A 74 3.40 5.88 2.38
CA THR A 74 4.32 4.98 3.08
C THR A 74 4.68 5.55 4.45
N SER A 75 4.72 4.68 5.46
CA SER A 75 5.06 5.05 6.83
C SER A 75 6.42 5.74 6.89
N PRO A 76 6.61 6.75 7.75
CA PRO A 76 7.90 7.38 7.97
C PRO A 76 8.97 6.36 8.34
N ALA A 77 10.20 6.59 7.88
CA ALA A 77 11.35 5.74 8.14
C ALA A 77 12.43 6.50 8.90
N LEU A 78 13.14 5.80 9.79
CA LEU A 78 14.33 6.33 10.44
C LEU A 78 15.57 5.76 9.75
N VAL A 79 16.46 6.63 9.29
CA VAL A 79 17.70 6.24 8.61
C VAL A 79 18.91 6.71 9.41
N TRP A 80 19.91 5.83 9.51
CA TRP A 80 21.18 6.13 10.16
C TRP A 80 22.20 6.65 9.15
N GLY A 81 22.99 7.62 9.58
CA GLY A 81 24.02 8.27 8.79
C GLY A 81 25.23 8.65 9.61
N VAL A 82 26.08 9.46 9.01
CA VAL A 82 27.32 9.95 9.62
C VAL A 82 27.20 11.43 9.94
N CYS A 83 27.74 11.80 11.09
CA CYS A 83 27.80 13.20 11.50
C CYS A 83 28.85 13.97 10.72
N SER A 84 28.48 15.18 10.30
CA SER A 84 29.39 16.16 9.73
C SER A 84 29.25 17.48 10.47
N ALA A 85 30.39 18.08 10.82
CA ALA A 85 30.45 19.43 11.34
C ALA A 85 30.11 20.48 10.27
N SER A 86 30.21 20.15 8.98
CA SER A 86 30.12 21.14 7.88
C SER A 86 31.01 22.36 8.18
N ASP A 87 30.44 23.57 8.20
CA ASP A 87 31.15 24.82 8.50
C ASP A 87 31.08 25.21 9.99
N GLY A 88 30.55 24.35 10.85
CA GLY A 88 30.47 24.59 12.29
C GLY A 88 31.61 23.94 13.10
N PRO A 89 31.52 23.97 14.44
CA PRO A 89 32.57 23.46 15.33
C PRO A 89 32.89 21.97 15.08
N ALA A 90 34.18 21.61 15.15
CA ALA A 90 34.65 20.25 14.87
C ALA A 90 34.11 19.18 15.84
N ASP A 91 33.67 19.59 17.03
CA ASP A 91 33.06 18.77 18.07
C ASP A 91 31.53 18.69 17.97
N SER A 92 30.93 19.31 16.96
CA SER A 92 29.49 19.36 16.75
C SER A 92 29.04 18.58 15.50
N CYS A 93 27.87 17.93 15.58
CA CYS A 93 27.20 17.36 14.41
C CYS A 93 26.15 18.35 13.91
N ASN A 94 26.50 19.11 12.88
CA ASN A 94 25.60 20.13 12.31
C ASN A 94 24.78 19.57 11.15
N VAL A 95 25.29 18.54 10.48
CA VAL A 95 24.61 17.88 9.37
C VAL A 95 24.67 16.38 9.57
N CYS A 96 23.51 15.73 9.51
CA CYS A 96 23.42 14.29 9.38
C CYS A 96 23.45 13.90 7.90
N LEU A 97 24.54 13.27 7.45
CA LEU A 97 24.68 12.81 6.07
C LEU A 97 24.02 11.44 5.95
N THR A 98 22.83 11.41 5.33
CA THR A 98 22.01 10.22 5.11
C THR A 98 21.56 10.14 3.66
N ASN A 99 21.43 8.93 3.14
CA ASN A 99 20.66 8.68 1.93
C ASN A 99 19.18 8.46 2.29
N PRO A 100 18.24 8.76 1.39
CA PRO A 100 16.85 8.39 1.57
C PRO A 100 16.67 6.86 1.78
N PRO A 101 15.56 6.42 2.40
CA PRO A 101 15.24 5.01 2.52
C PRO A 101 15.25 4.28 1.17
N ALA A 102 15.76 3.05 1.15
CA ALA A 102 15.77 2.20 -0.06
C ALA A 102 14.38 1.64 -0.43
N SER A 103 13.43 1.67 0.51
CA SER A 103 12.05 1.28 0.26
C SER A 103 11.36 2.28 -0.67
N ALA A 104 10.47 1.78 -1.52
CA ALA A 104 9.60 2.63 -2.33
C ALA A 104 8.82 3.60 -1.45
N CYS A 105 8.77 4.86 -1.87
CA CYS A 105 7.83 5.85 -1.34
C CYS A 105 6.62 5.86 -2.26
N GLU A 106 5.49 5.43 -1.73
CA GLU A 106 4.22 5.33 -2.44
C GLU A 106 3.16 6.10 -1.68
N TRP A 107 2.21 6.66 -2.42
CA TRP A 107 1.06 7.34 -1.85
C TRP A 107 -0.20 7.08 -2.67
N HIS A 108 -1.36 7.23 -2.06
CA HIS A 108 -2.64 7.16 -2.76
C HIS A 108 -3.69 7.99 -2.03
N MET A 109 -4.80 8.22 -2.71
CA MET A 109 -5.98 8.85 -2.13
C MET A 109 -6.96 7.80 -1.62
N GLU A 110 -7.45 7.98 -0.41
CA GLU A 110 -8.49 7.14 0.19
C GLU A 110 -9.69 8.02 0.58
N GLN A 111 -10.91 7.55 0.33
CA GLN A 111 -12.12 8.20 0.82
C GLN A 111 -12.32 7.88 2.32
N ARG A 112 -12.76 8.88 3.09
CA ARG A 112 -13.07 8.70 4.53
C ARG A 112 -14.47 8.15 4.76
#